data_AF-A0A2S7QR73-F1
#
_entry.id   AF-A0A2S7QR73-F1
#
_cell.length_a   1.000
_cell.length_b   1.000
_cell.length_c   1.000
_cell.angle_alpha   90.00
_cell.angle_beta   90.00
_cell.angle_gamma   90.00
#
_symmetry.space_group_name_H-M   'P 1'
#
loop_
_entity.id
_entity.type
_entity.pdbx_description
1 polymer ?
#
loop_
_entity_poly.entity_id
_entity_poly.type
_entity_poly.pdbx_seq_one_letter_code
_entity_poly.pdbx_strand_id
1 'polypeptide(L)'
;MASKKGAYDTKASDTDFRKKYDRAEYAEKAKEREAKEKEEGRLRYEAKLAGKKYYAPLTGDETLTQARANRLDVSANHLRAIGQTGEVQRAGVEDVRRRIDEIWERIQAEKKNEVVSLGERLEGRRVEEEKEREERRQKRKELVEKRKEEREQELKVKKEYGDDVRVEGEHDEDDMMASMGIIGFGSSKK
;
A
#
# COMPACT_ATOMS: atom_id res chain seq x y z
N MET A 1 -62.10 54.80 -23.83
CA MET A 1 -61.67 55.61 -25.00
C MET A 1 -60.26 56.13 -24.70
N ALA A 2 -59.17 55.82 -25.39
CA ALA A 2 -58.92 55.18 -26.67
C ALA A 2 -57.65 54.29 -26.53
N SER A 3 -57.60 53.14 -27.21
CA SER A 3 -56.40 52.29 -27.19
C SER A 3 -55.31 52.93 -28.05
N LYS A 4 -54.18 53.28 -27.44
CA LYS A 4 -53.04 53.87 -28.15
C LYS A 4 -52.31 52.75 -28.91
N LYS A 5 -52.77 52.44 -30.13
CA LYS A 5 -52.14 51.50 -31.06
C LYS A 5 -50.89 52.16 -31.67
N GLY A 6 -49.77 51.45 -31.67
CA GLY A 6 -48.56 51.87 -32.38
C GLY A 6 -48.72 51.76 -33.90
N ALA A 7 -47.82 52.38 -34.65
CA ALA A 7 -47.89 52.54 -36.11
C ALA A 7 -48.03 51.24 -36.93
N TYR A 8 -47.74 50.07 -36.35
CA TYR A 8 -47.87 48.75 -36.97
C TYR A 8 -48.61 47.76 -36.08
N ASP A 9 -49.76 48.12 -35.50
CA ASP A 9 -50.71 47.23 -34.80
C ASP A 9 -50.18 46.28 -33.71
N THR A 10 -48.90 46.33 -33.38
CA THR A 10 -48.24 45.53 -32.36
C THR A 10 -48.31 46.29 -31.03
N LYS A 11 -49.09 45.76 -30.09
CA LYS A 11 -49.04 46.23 -28.71
C LYS A 11 -47.70 45.77 -28.12
N ALA A 12 -46.90 46.71 -27.61
CA ALA A 12 -45.69 46.41 -26.85
C ALA A 12 -46.08 45.75 -25.52
N SER A 13 -46.34 44.45 -25.53
CA SER A 13 -46.79 43.66 -24.38
C SER A 13 -45.66 43.09 -23.54
N ASP A 14 -44.40 43.36 -23.88
CA ASP A 14 -43.26 42.70 -23.25
C ASP A 14 -42.39 43.68 -22.47
N THR A 15 -42.89 44.10 -21.31
CA THR A 15 -42.13 44.91 -20.35
C THR A 15 -42.17 44.33 -18.94
N ASP A 16 -42.66 43.09 -18.81
CA ASP A 16 -42.81 42.39 -17.53
C ASP A 16 -41.47 41.96 -16.90
N PHE A 17 -40.37 42.01 -17.67
CA PHE A 17 -39.02 41.89 -17.14
C PHE A 17 -38.56 43.11 -16.31
N ARG A 18 -39.30 44.22 -16.35
CA ARG A 18 -38.96 45.43 -15.59
C ARG A 18 -39.45 45.29 -14.16
N LYS A 19 -38.56 45.60 -13.20
CA LYS A 19 -38.90 45.66 -11.77
C LYS A 19 -40.09 46.59 -11.56
N LYS A 20 -41.22 46.02 -11.13
CA LYS A 20 -42.40 46.78 -10.72
C LYS A 20 -42.15 47.23 -9.27
N TYR A 21 -42.10 48.54 -9.06
CA TYR A 21 -41.95 49.12 -7.72
C TYR A 21 -43.34 49.38 -7.15
N ASP A 22 -43.95 48.34 -6.59
CA ASP A 22 -45.28 48.42 -6.03
C ASP A 22 -45.25 49.08 -4.65
N ARG A 23 -45.78 50.31 -4.55
CA ARG A 23 -45.69 51.14 -3.33
C ARG A 23 -46.26 50.47 -2.09
N ALA A 24 -47.30 49.64 -2.24
CA ALA A 24 -47.91 48.88 -1.15
C ALA A 24 -46.96 47.82 -0.61
N GLU A 25 -46.33 47.03 -1.49
CA GLU A 25 -45.36 46.01 -1.12
C GLU A 25 -44.13 46.62 -0.42
N TYR A 26 -43.67 47.79 -0.87
CA TYR A 26 -42.58 48.52 -0.22
C TYR A 26 -42.99 49.10 1.14
N ALA A 27 -44.24 49.53 1.30
CA ALA A 27 -44.76 49.99 2.59
C ALA A 27 -44.86 48.85 3.61
N GLU A 28 -45.26 47.65 3.16
CA GLU A 28 -45.28 46.44 4.01
C GLU A 28 -43.87 46.01 4.39
N LYS A 29 -42.94 45.93 3.42
CA LYS A 29 -41.51 45.65 3.69
C LYS A 29 -40.87 46.67 4.63
N ALA A 30 -41.30 47.94 4.58
CA ALA A 30 -40.83 48.97 5.50
C ALA A 30 -41.32 48.71 6.94
N LYS A 31 -42.60 48.37 7.11
CA LYS A 31 -43.17 48.01 8.42
C LYS A 31 -42.51 46.76 9.01
N GLU A 32 -42.28 45.74 8.19
CA GLU A 32 -41.58 44.52 8.62
C GLU A 32 -40.14 44.80 9.07
N ARG A 33 -39.43 45.69 8.37
CA ARG A 33 -38.08 46.10 8.75
C ARG A 33 -38.08 46.88 10.06
N GLU A 34 -39.00 47.83 10.22
CA GLU A 34 -39.14 48.60 11.46
C GLU A 34 -39.48 47.69 12.66
N ALA A 35 -40.35 46.70 12.47
CA ALA A 35 -40.66 45.70 13.48
C ALA A 35 -39.41 44.88 13.86
N LYS A 36 -38.65 44.38 12.87
CA LYS A 36 -37.40 43.64 13.10
C LYS A 36 -36.35 44.48 13.81
N GLU A 37 -36.15 45.73 13.41
CA GLU A 37 -35.20 46.65 14.06
C GLU A 37 -35.59 46.94 15.52
N LYS A 38 -36.89 47.03 15.82
CA LYS A 38 -37.40 47.19 17.18
C LYS A 38 -37.14 45.95 18.04
N GLU A 39 -37.33 44.76 17.49
CA GLU A 39 -37.02 43.49 18.16
C GLU A 39 -35.52 43.33 18.38
N GLU A 40 -34.69 43.59 17.36
CA GLU A 40 -33.23 43.59 17.51
C GLU A 40 -32.75 44.62 18.53
N GLY A 41 -33.35 45.81 18.55
CA GLY A 41 -33.05 46.84 19.54
C GLY A 41 -33.31 46.36 20.97
N ARG A 42 -34.43 45.66 21.19
CA ARG A 42 -34.75 45.02 22.48
C ARG A 42 -33.73 43.95 22.83
N LEU A 43 -33.43 43.03 21.90
CA LEU A 43 -32.48 41.94 22.13
C LEU A 43 -31.06 42.45 22.38
N ARG A 44 -30.64 43.53 21.70
CA ARG A 44 -29.36 44.22 21.96
C ARG A 44 -29.33 44.84 23.34
N TYR A 45 -30.43 45.46 23.75
CA TYR A 45 -30.56 46.06 25.07
C TYR A 45 -30.53 45.01 26.17
N GLU A 46 -31.26 43.90 26.00
CA GLU A 46 -31.24 42.75 26.90
C GLU A 46 -29.85 42.10 26.98
N ALA A 47 -29.16 41.93 25.85
CA ALA A 47 -27.79 41.44 25.82
C ALA A 47 -26.85 42.37 26.58
N LYS A 48 -26.99 43.69 26.39
CA LYS A 48 -26.21 44.72 27.09
C LYS A 48 -26.46 44.68 28.61
N LEU A 49 -27.71 44.52 29.04
CA LEU A 49 -28.06 44.34 30.46
C LEU A 49 -27.47 43.05 31.03
N ALA A 50 -27.46 41.97 30.26
CA ALA A 50 -26.84 40.70 30.61
C ALA A 50 -25.29 40.70 30.50
N GLY A 51 -24.67 41.83 30.13
CA GLY A 51 -23.23 41.95 29.94
C GLY A 51 -22.66 41.15 28.76
N LYS A 52 -23.52 40.68 27.84
CA LYS A 52 -23.15 39.89 26.67
C LYS A 52 -23.20 40.76 25.40
N LYS A 53 -22.33 40.46 24.43
CA LYS A 53 -22.41 41.07 23.10
C LYS A 53 -23.57 40.44 22.33
N TYR A 54 -24.39 41.26 21.69
CA TYR A 54 -25.43 40.80 20.78
C TYR A 54 -24.80 40.25 19.49
N TYR A 55 -25.23 39.05 19.11
CA TYR A 55 -24.96 38.44 17.81
C TYR A 55 -26.31 38.18 17.13
N ALA A 56 -26.42 38.55 15.85
CA ALA A 56 -27.62 38.21 15.08
C ALA A 56 -27.74 36.69 14.98
N PRO A 57 -28.92 36.10 15.26
CA PRO A 57 -29.11 34.67 15.14
C PRO A 57 -29.01 34.24 13.68
N LEU A 58 -28.47 33.03 13.47
CA LEU A 58 -28.31 32.43 12.15
C LEU A 58 -29.68 32.22 11.49
N THR A 59 -29.92 32.80 10.32
CA THR A 59 -31.22 32.75 9.63
C THR A 59 -31.48 31.45 8.85
N GLY A 60 -30.56 30.49 8.91
CA GLY A 60 -30.72 29.17 8.27
C GLY A 60 -30.38 29.11 6.78
N ASP A 61 -30.43 30.25 6.06
CA ASP A 61 -30.09 30.37 4.64
C ASP A 61 -28.57 30.41 4.36
N GLU A 62 -27.74 30.36 5.40
CA GLU A 62 -26.29 30.45 5.27
C GLU A 62 -25.66 29.08 4.96
N THR A 63 -25.78 28.66 3.70
CA THR A 63 -25.21 27.40 3.19
C THR A 63 -23.68 27.34 3.32
N LEU A 64 -22.99 28.48 3.20
CA LEU A 64 -21.53 28.57 3.28
C LEU A 64 -20.99 28.43 4.72
N THR A 65 -21.78 28.81 5.72
CA THR A 65 -21.37 28.77 7.14
C THR A 65 -21.57 27.36 7.72
N GLN A 66 -22.63 26.67 7.28
CA GLN A 66 -22.94 25.28 7.70
C GLN A 66 -21.86 24.28 7.26
N ALA A 67 -21.27 24.45 6.07
CA ALA A 67 -20.22 23.55 5.56
C ALA A 67 -18.94 23.56 6.42
N ARG A 68 -18.65 24.64 7.15
CA ARG A 68 -17.50 24.75 8.06
C ARG A 68 -17.77 24.17 9.46
N ALA A 69 -19.04 23.98 9.83
CA ALA A 69 -19.40 23.45 11.14
C ALA A 69 -19.08 21.95 11.27
N ASN A 70 -19.10 21.21 10.16
CA ASN A 70 -18.72 19.80 10.15
C ASN A 70 -17.19 19.70 10.26
N ARG A 71 -16.70 19.29 11.44
CA ARG A 71 -15.28 19.01 11.69
C ARG A 71 -14.80 18.00 10.66
N LEU A 72 -13.85 18.39 9.82
CA LEU A 72 -13.27 17.50 8.81
C LEU A 72 -12.63 16.28 9.48
N ASP A 73 -13.05 15.08 9.09
CA ASP A 73 -12.36 13.84 9.47
C ASP A 73 -11.11 13.66 8.61
N VAL A 74 -10.00 14.17 9.12
CA VAL A 74 -8.70 14.14 8.44
C VAL A 74 -8.21 12.70 8.24
N SER A 75 -8.50 11.79 9.17
CA SER A 75 -8.02 10.40 9.12
C SER A 75 -8.68 9.61 7.99
N ALA A 76 -10.00 9.71 7.88
CA ALA A 76 -10.75 9.05 6.80
C ALA A 76 -10.39 9.62 5.43
N ASN A 77 -10.18 10.94 5.35
CA ASN A 77 -9.77 11.60 4.11
C ASN A 77 -8.36 11.16 3.67
N HIS A 78 -7.42 11.02 4.61
CA HIS A 78 -6.06 10.57 4.30
C HIS A 78 -6.04 9.11 3.84
N LEU A 79 -6.74 8.20 4.53
CA LEU A 79 -6.87 6.80 4.13
C LEU A 79 -7.45 6.67 2.73
N ARG A 80 -8.53 7.42 2.44
CA ARG A 80 -9.14 7.47 1.10
C ARG A 80 -8.17 8.00 0.05
N ALA A 81 -7.35 9.01 0.37
CA ALA A 81 -6.35 9.54 -0.55
C ALA A 81 -5.22 8.54 -0.86
N ILE A 82 -4.86 7.68 0.09
CA ILE A 82 -3.90 6.57 -0.11
C ILE A 82 -4.57 5.38 -0.83
N GLY A 83 -5.90 5.40 -1.02
CA GLY A 83 -6.66 4.29 -1.57
C GLY A 83 -6.87 3.14 -0.58
N GLN A 84 -6.63 3.38 0.72
CA GLN A 84 -6.86 2.42 1.79
C GLN A 84 -8.23 2.64 2.42
N THR A 85 -8.86 1.55 2.85
CA THR A 85 -10.09 1.60 3.65
C THR A 85 -9.73 1.57 5.14
N GLY A 86 -10.55 2.22 5.97
CA GLY A 86 -10.42 2.15 7.43
C GLY A 86 -11.02 0.88 8.04
N GLU A 87 -11.43 -0.08 7.21
CA GLU A 87 -12.10 -1.30 7.65
C GLU A 87 -11.06 -2.37 7.97
N VAL A 88 -10.97 -2.76 9.24
CA VAL A 88 -10.07 -3.83 9.70
C VAL A 88 -10.81 -5.16 9.68
N GLN A 89 -10.28 -6.15 8.95
CA GLN A 89 -10.81 -7.51 8.94
C GLN A 89 -10.55 -8.20 10.29
N ARG A 90 -11.51 -9.00 10.75
CA ARG A 90 -11.33 -9.82 11.96
C ARG A 90 -10.47 -11.04 11.61
N ALA A 91 -9.34 -11.19 12.32
CA ALA A 91 -8.44 -12.32 12.12
C ALA A 91 -9.05 -13.64 12.62
N GLY A 92 -8.81 -14.73 11.88
CA GLY A 92 -9.13 -16.08 12.32
C GLY A 92 -8.10 -16.63 13.33
N VAL A 93 -8.40 -17.78 13.93
CA VAL A 93 -7.49 -18.43 14.90
C VAL A 93 -6.15 -18.81 14.26
N GLU A 94 -6.19 -19.25 13.00
CA GLU A 94 -4.99 -19.62 12.24
C GLU A 94 -4.11 -18.41 11.92
N ASP A 95 -4.72 -17.27 11.56
CA ASP A 95 -4.00 -16.02 11.31
C ASP A 95 -3.27 -15.54 12.57
N VAL A 96 -3.94 -15.63 13.71
CA VAL A 96 -3.34 -15.27 15.01
C VAL A 96 -2.17 -16.20 15.35
N ARG A 97 -2.29 -17.51 15.12
CA ARG A 97 -1.20 -18.46 15.34
C ARG A 97 0.01 -18.15 14.46
N ARG A 98 -0.19 -17.99 13.15
CA ARG A 98 0.88 -17.62 12.22
C ARG A 98 1.58 -16.34 12.66
N ARG A 99 0.79 -15.35 13.09
CA ARG A 99 1.34 -14.07 13.56
C ARG A 99 2.15 -14.20 14.85
N ILE A 100 1.73 -15.08 15.77
CA ILE A 100 2.48 -15.39 16.98
C ILE A 100 3.82 -16.06 16.62
N ASP A 101 3.81 -17.02 15.72
CA ASP A 101 5.02 -17.74 15.30
C ASP A 101 6.03 -16.78 14.64
N GLU A 102 5.58 -15.92 13.73
CA GLU A 102 6.42 -14.88 13.12
C GLU A 102 7.04 -13.92 14.15
N ILE A 103 6.23 -13.45 15.11
CA ILE A 103 6.71 -12.54 16.17
C ILE A 103 7.72 -13.26 17.05
N TRP A 104 7.46 -14.53 17.39
CA TRP A 104 8.37 -15.34 18.18
C TRP A 104 9.70 -15.54 17.46
N GLU A 105 9.69 -15.91 16.18
CA GLU A 105 10.90 -16.04 15.37
C GLU A 105 11.68 -14.73 15.29
N ARG A 106 11.01 -13.59 15.13
CA ARG A 106 11.67 -12.27 15.14
C ARG A 106 12.37 -12.00 16.47
N ILE A 107 11.69 -12.28 17.59
CA ILE A 107 12.27 -12.13 18.94
C ILE A 107 13.45 -13.09 19.13
N GLN A 108 13.36 -14.33 18.64
CA GLN A 108 14.46 -15.28 18.73
C GLN A 108 15.65 -14.88 17.86
N ALA A 109 15.41 -14.33 16.68
CA ALA A 109 16.47 -13.78 15.82
C ALA A 109 17.15 -12.58 16.48
N GLU A 110 16.37 -11.64 17.03
CA GLU A 110 16.89 -10.51 17.80
C GLU A 110 17.74 -11.00 18.99
N LYS A 111 17.27 -11.99 19.76
CA LYS A 111 18.03 -12.60 20.86
C LYS A 111 19.30 -13.34 20.41
N LYS A 112 19.25 -14.05 19.28
CA LYS A 112 20.43 -14.71 18.70
C LYS A 112 21.44 -13.69 18.18
N ASN A 113 20.97 -12.55 17.69
CA ASN A 113 21.82 -11.44 17.24
C ASN A 113 22.37 -10.63 18.41
N GLU A 114 21.67 -10.61 19.54
CA GLU A 114 22.12 -10.10 20.83
C GLU A 114 23.19 -11.02 21.44
N VAL A 115 24.26 -11.29 20.68
CA VAL A 115 25.46 -11.94 21.20
C VAL A 115 26.29 -10.89 21.92
N VAL A 116 26.21 -10.91 23.24
CA VAL A 116 26.83 -9.90 24.12
C VAL A 116 28.33 -10.17 24.33
N SER A 117 28.83 -11.39 24.07
CA SER A 117 30.24 -11.76 24.30
C SER A 117 31.05 -12.09 23.03
N LEU A 118 32.36 -11.79 23.05
CA LEU A 118 33.28 -12.10 21.93
C LEU A 118 33.47 -13.62 21.73
N GLY A 119 33.45 -14.39 22.82
CA GLY A 119 33.65 -15.85 22.79
C GLY A 119 32.56 -16.59 22.02
N GLU A 120 31.30 -16.28 22.31
CA GLU A 120 30.14 -16.87 21.61
C GLU A 120 30.12 -16.53 20.12
N ARG A 121 30.61 -15.35 19.72
CA ARG A 121 30.76 -14.98 18.30
C ARG A 121 31.83 -15.80 17.58
N LEU A 122 32.93 -16.15 18.27
CA LEU A 122 33.99 -16.97 17.70
C LEU A 122 33.56 -18.43 17.59
N GLU A 123 32.80 -18.94 18.55
CA GLU A 123 32.20 -20.28 18.49
C GLU A 123 31.15 -20.39 17.39
N GLY A 124 30.28 -19.38 17.26
CA GLY A 124 29.32 -19.29 16.14
C GLY A 124 30.02 -19.37 14.78
N ARG A 125 31.10 -18.60 14.57
CA ARG A 125 31.90 -18.66 13.34
C ARG A 125 32.54 -20.02 13.09
N ARG A 126 33.07 -20.68 14.13
CA ARG A 126 33.66 -22.03 13.99
C ARG A 126 32.62 -23.07 13.57
N VAL A 127 31.42 -23.02 14.17
CA VAL A 127 30.31 -23.92 13.82
C VAL A 127 29.79 -23.65 12.40
N GLU A 128 29.72 -22.39 11.98
CA GLU A 128 29.37 -22.03 10.60
C GLU A 128 30.42 -22.53 9.60
N GLU A 129 31.71 -22.37 9.88
CA GLU A 129 32.80 -22.89 9.03
C GLU A 129 32.80 -24.42 8.95
N GLU A 130 32.49 -25.13 10.04
CA GLU A 130 32.36 -26.58 10.02
C GLU A 130 31.15 -27.04 9.20
N LYS A 131 30.00 -26.39 9.35
CA LYS A 131 28.82 -26.65 8.51
C LYS A 131 29.10 -26.37 7.04
N GLU A 132 29.79 -25.29 6.72
CA GLU A 132 30.18 -24.99 5.34
C GLU A 132 31.11 -26.07 4.78
N ARG A 133 32.03 -26.61 5.59
CA ARG A 133 32.88 -27.75 5.19
C ARG A 133 32.06 -29.02 5.00
N GLU A 134 31.08 -29.29 5.85
CA GLU A 134 30.18 -30.43 5.71
C GLU A 134 29.28 -30.31 4.47
N GLU A 135 28.72 -29.14 4.19
CA GLU A 135 27.97 -28.86 2.97
C GLU A 135 28.87 -28.99 1.73
N ARG A 136 30.12 -28.51 1.78
CA ARG A 136 31.10 -28.74 0.70
C ARG A 136 31.38 -30.23 0.52
N ARG A 137 31.42 -31.03 1.60
CA ARG A 137 31.56 -32.49 1.52
C ARG A 137 30.31 -33.15 0.94
N GLN A 138 29.11 -32.71 1.32
CA GLN A 138 27.83 -33.21 0.80
C GLN A 138 27.69 -32.87 -0.68
N LYS A 139 27.92 -31.61 -1.08
CA LYS A 139 27.94 -31.19 -2.49
C LYS A 139 28.94 -31.98 -3.32
N ARG A 140 30.12 -32.30 -2.77
CA ARG A 140 31.10 -33.19 -3.43
C ARG A 140 30.57 -34.62 -3.59
N LYS A 141 29.89 -35.16 -2.58
CA LYS A 141 29.29 -36.50 -2.65
C LYS A 141 28.16 -36.55 -3.68
N GLU A 142 27.26 -35.57 -3.66
CA GLU A 142 26.14 -35.45 -4.60
C GLU A 142 26.62 -35.30 -6.05
N LEU A 143 27.66 -34.51 -6.29
CA LEU A 143 28.28 -34.39 -7.62
C LEU A 143 28.90 -35.71 -8.09
N VAL A 144 29.52 -36.47 -7.18
CA VAL A 144 30.09 -37.78 -7.48
C VAL A 144 28.99 -38.80 -7.76
N GLU A 145 27.90 -38.79 -7.00
CA GLU A 145 26.75 -39.68 -7.23
C GLU A 145 26.06 -39.37 -8.56
N LYS A 146 25.77 -38.09 -8.86
CA LYS A 146 25.25 -37.69 -10.17
C LYS A 146 26.15 -38.13 -11.32
N ARG A 147 27.47 -37.94 -11.19
CA ARG A 147 28.44 -38.40 -12.21
C ARG A 147 28.49 -39.92 -12.34
N LYS A 148 28.17 -40.68 -11.29
CA LYS A 148 28.05 -42.14 -11.35
C LYS A 148 26.75 -42.56 -12.03
N GLU A 149 25.64 -41.93 -11.69
CA GLU A 149 24.34 -42.15 -12.34
C GLU A 149 24.41 -41.84 -13.84
N GLU A 150 25.05 -40.75 -14.24
CA GLU A 150 25.31 -40.41 -15.64
C GLU A 150 26.13 -41.49 -16.35
N ARG A 151 27.22 -41.98 -15.74
CA ARG A 151 28.01 -43.08 -16.31
C ARG A 151 27.23 -44.39 -16.39
N GLU A 152 26.41 -44.70 -15.39
CA GLU A 152 25.56 -45.90 -15.42
C GLU A 152 24.48 -45.79 -16.51
N GLN A 153 23.92 -44.60 -16.71
CA GLN A 153 23.01 -44.31 -17.82
C GLN A 153 23.72 -44.41 -19.17
N GLU A 154 24.90 -43.84 -19.33
CA GLU A 154 25.72 -43.96 -20.55
C GLU A 154 26.11 -45.40 -20.84
N LEU A 155 26.52 -46.17 -19.82
CA LEU A 155 26.83 -47.60 -19.96
C LEU A 155 25.58 -48.41 -20.29
N LYS A 156 24.41 -48.03 -19.76
CA LYS A 156 23.13 -48.67 -20.11
C LYS A 156 22.75 -48.34 -21.55
N VAL A 157 22.87 -47.09 -21.98
CA VAL A 157 22.67 -46.67 -23.37
C VAL A 157 23.65 -47.37 -24.31
N LYS A 158 24.94 -47.47 -23.95
CA LYS A 158 25.97 -48.17 -24.73
C LYS A 158 25.74 -49.69 -24.79
N LYS A 159 25.21 -50.30 -23.73
CA LYS A 159 24.80 -51.71 -23.75
C LYS A 159 23.54 -51.93 -24.58
N GLU A 160 22.58 -51.01 -24.52
CA GLU A 160 21.38 -51.04 -25.37
C GLU A 160 21.71 -50.78 -26.85
N TYR A 161 22.80 -50.05 -27.15
CA TYR A 161 23.23 -49.73 -28.52
C TYR A 161 24.35 -50.65 -29.06
N GLY A 162 25.00 -51.44 -28.21
CA GLY A 162 26.22 -52.19 -28.51
C GLY A 162 26.04 -53.72 -28.53
N ASP A 163 24.81 -54.22 -28.74
CA ASP A 163 24.57 -55.64 -29.02
C ASP A 163 24.75 -55.99 -30.50
N ASP A 164 25.21 -55.03 -31.33
CA ASP A 164 25.68 -55.30 -32.69
C ASP A 164 26.98 -54.52 -33.00
N VAL A 165 27.98 -55.28 -33.48
CA VAL A 165 29.28 -54.87 -34.06
C VAL A 165 30.43 -54.53 -33.09
N ARG A 166 31.20 -55.57 -32.73
CA ARG A 166 32.62 -55.47 -32.34
C ARG A 166 33.45 -55.10 -33.57
N VAL A 167 34.11 -53.93 -33.56
CA VAL A 167 35.31 -53.68 -34.36
C VAL A 167 36.48 -53.53 -33.39
N GLU A 168 37.44 -54.43 -33.52
CA GLU A 168 38.66 -54.46 -32.71
C GLU A 168 39.54 -53.25 -33.06
N GLY A 169 39.93 -52.50 -32.03
CA GLY A 169 41.11 -51.65 -32.06
C GLY A 169 40.88 -50.16 -32.19
N GLU A 170 40.41 -49.49 -31.14
CA GLU A 170 40.77 -48.09 -30.88
C GLU A 170 40.99 -47.92 -29.36
N HIS A 171 42.15 -47.37 -29.04
CA HIS A 171 42.74 -47.23 -27.71
C HIS A 171 41.81 -46.54 -26.70
N ASP A 172 41.78 -47.09 -25.48
CA ASP A 172 41.00 -46.59 -24.35
C ASP A 172 41.27 -45.10 -24.10
N GLU A 173 40.21 -44.34 -23.78
CA GLU A 173 40.25 -42.91 -23.45
C GLU A 173 41.24 -42.59 -22.29
N ASP A 174 41.57 -43.60 -21.48
CA ASP A 174 42.57 -43.56 -20.42
C ASP A 174 44.01 -43.34 -20.94
N ASP A 175 44.36 -43.85 -22.13
CA ASP A 175 45.68 -43.65 -22.76
C ASP A 175 45.83 -42.21 -23.32
N MET A 176 44.73 -41.61 -23.81
CA MET A 176 44.73 -40.20 -24.21
C MET A 176 44.80 -39.26 -22.99
N MET A 177 44.16 -39.61 -21.89
CA MET A 177 44.23 -38.82 -20.65
C MET A 177 45.62 -38.89 -20.00
N ALA A 178 46.29 -40.04 -20.08
CA ALA A 178 47.67 -40.22 -19.62
C ALA A 178 48.68 -39.46 -20.48
N SER A 179 48.48 -39.39 -21.81
CA SER A 179 49.37 -38.63 -22.71
C SER A 179 49.22 -37.11 -22.60
N MET A 180 48.10 -36.61 -22.07
CA MET A 180 47.86 -35.17 -21.82
C MET A 180 48.44 -34.66 -20.48
N GLY A 181 49.19 -35.48 -19.74
CA GLY A 181 50.04 -35.01 -18.64
C GLY A 181 49.33 -34.54 -17.36
N ILE A 182 48.07 -34.91 -17.14
CA ILE A 182 47.37 -34.65 -15.86
C ILE A 182 47.72 -35.76 -14.85
N ILE A 183 49.01 -35.86 -14.52
CA ILE A 183 49.50 -36.56 -13.32
C ILE A 183 50.38 -35.55 -12.60
N GLY A 184 49.75 -34.66 -11.83
CA GLY A 184 50.43 -33.46 -11.34
C GLY A 184 49.74 -32.75 -10.18
N PHE A 185 49.48 -33.45 -9.07
CA PHE A 185 49.34 -32.77 -7.78
C PHE A 185 49.87 -33.64 -6.63
N GLY A 186 51.19 -33.58 -6.44
CA GLY A 186 51.83 -33.66 -5.12
C GLY A 186 51.70 -34.95 -4.32
N SER A 187 52.34 -36.04 -4.75
CA SER A 187 52.83 -37.05 -3.81
C SER A 187 54.19 -36.62 -3.26
N SER A 188 54.22 -35.79 -2.22
CA SER A 188 55.43 -35.63 -1.39
C SER A 188 55.36 -36.65 -0.27
N LYS A 189 56.14 -37.73 -0.38
CA LYS A 189 56.36 -38.69 0.69
C LYS A 189 57.51 -38.20 1.57
N LYS A 190 57.18 -37.70 2.75
CA LYS A 190 57.89 -37.91 4.03
C LYS A 190 56.90 -37.68 5.15
#